data_AF-A0A7C0Z0Y6-F1
#
_entry.id   AF-A0A7C0Z0Y6-F1
#
_cell.length_a   1.000
_cell.length_b   1.000
_cell.length_c   1.000
_cell.angle_alpha   90.00
_cell.angle_beta   90.00
_cell.angle_gamma   90.00
#
_symmetry.space_group_name_H-M   'P 1'
#
loop_
_entity.id
_entity.type
_entity.pdbx_description
1 polymer ?
#
loop_
_entity_poly.entity_id
_entity_poly.type
_entity_poly.pdbx_seq_one_letter_code
_entity_poly.pdbx_strand_id
1 'polypeptide(L)'
;MGLFDITKPDILKMRQKQDVKGLVKALRYKKDWKVRWEAMEALVHIGNPATAALIEALQQKNRNVREKAAEALGRIGNPIALPALIKALKDKYPSVREKAATALGNIKHQMVVEPLIAALKDASPQVREAAAVSLGKVKDRRAVMPLIELLKEPQKSIRERAAEALGELGDPRATKALIASLKDDGRSVRANAALALGKIGSAEAVEALVEALKDPDEKVRWNATWALENIKKMQGR
;
A
#
# COMPACT_ATOMS: atom_id res chain seq x y z
N MET A 1 11.37 -18.91 30.07
CA MET A 1 10.10 -18.16 29.90
C MET A 1 10.16 -16.94 30.80
N GLY A 2 9.95 -15.73 30.28
CA GLY A 2 9.95 -14.50 31.09
C GLY A 2 8.56 -14.19 31.62
N LEU A 3 8.46 -13.61 32.82
CA LEU A 3 7.23 -13.25 33.55
C LEU A 3 6.14 -12.52 32.72
N PHE A 4 6.52 -11.89 31.62
CA PHE A 4 5.63 -11.15 30.70
C PHE A 4 4.68 -12.02 29.85
N ASP A 5 4.90 -13.34 29.76
CA ASP A 5 4.00 -14.25 29.01
C ASP A 5 2.81 -14.73 29.86
N ILE A 6 2.78 -14.41 31.16
CA ILE A 6 1.81 -14.95 32.11
C ILE A 6 0.71 -13.93 32.43
N THR A 7 1.07 -12.68 32.74
CA THR A 7 0.12 -11.61 33.11
C THR A 7 -0.27 -10.73 31.93
N LYS A 8 -1.56 -10.41 31.81
CA LYS A 8 -2.07 -9.51 30.76
C LYS A 8 -1.54 -8.09 31.03
N PRO A 9 -0.82 -7.45 30.10
CA PRO A 9 -0.29 -6.11 30.31
C PRO A 9 -1.42 -5.06 30.31
N ASP A 10 -1.32 -4.08 31.20
CA ASP A 10 -2.23 -2.94 31.27
C ASP A 10 -1.79 -1.86 30.27
N ILE A 11 -2.31 -1.96 29.05
CA ILE A 11 -1.95 -1.07 27.94
C ILE A 11 -2.38 0.37 28.21
N LEU A 12 -3.53 0.57 28.86
CA LEU A 12 -4.05 1.90 29.15
C LEU A 12 -3.11 2.66 30.08
N LYS A 13 -2.69 2.02 31.17
CA LYS A 13 -1.72 2.57 32.12
C LYS A 13 -0.36 2.82 31.48
N MET A 14 0.12 1.89 30.65
CA MET A 14 1.37 2.07 29.91
C MET A 14 1.30 3.28 28.97
N ARG A 15 0.18 3.46 28.25
CA ARG A 15 -0.05 4.63 27.39
C ARG A 15 -0.07 5.93 28.18
N GLN A 16 -0.80 5.99 29.29
CA GLN A 16 -0.86 7.18 30.15
C GLN A 16 0.52 7.60 30.67
N LYS A 17 1.38 6.62 30.96
CA LYS A 17 2.77 6.85 31.41
C LYS A 17 3.76 7.05 30.27
N GLN A 18 3.31 7.00 29.01
CA GLN A 18 4.15 6.97 27.82
C GLN A 18 5.27 5.90 27.89
N ASP A 19 4.97 4.73 28.47
CA ASP A 19 5.92 3.63 28.60
C ASP A 19 6.12 2.90 27.26
N VAL A 20 6.87 3.54 26.37
CA VAL A 20 7.19 3.02 25.03
C VAL A 20 7.84 1.62 25.12
N LYS A 21 8.75 1.41 26.07
CA LYS A 21 9.46 0.12 26.21
C LYS A 21 8.51 -0.99 26.66
N GLY A 22 7.61 -0.70 27.60
CA GLY A 22 6.56 -1.62 28.04
C GLY A 22 5.59 -1.97 26.92
N LEU A 23 5.15 -0.97 26.15
CA LEU A 23 4.26 -1.17 25.00
C LEU A 23 4.92 -2.00 23.90
N VAL A 24 6.20 -1.76 23.56
CA VAL A 24 6.95 -2.60 22.61
C VAL A 24 7.06 -4.04 23.12
N LYS A 25 7.28 -4.26 24.42
CA LYS A 25 7.25 -5.61 25.01
C LYS A 25 5.86 -6.24 24.89
N ALA A 26 4.77 -5.47 25.02
CA ALA A 26 3.41 -5.99 24.92
C ALA A 26 3.05 -6.47 23.49
N LEU A 27 3.73 -5.98 22.44
CA LEU A 27 3.58 -6.49 21.07
C LEU A 27 3.91 -7.99 20.93
N ARG A 28 4.68 -8.57 21.87
CA ARG A 28 5.01 -10.01 21.85
C ARG A 28 4.01 -10.88 22.60
N TYR A 29 3.01 -10.29 23.27
CA TYR A 29 2.07 -11.02 24.11
C TYR A 29 1.29 -12.04 23.29
N LYS A 30 1.49 -13.32 23.60
CA LYS A 30 1.02 -14.43 22.75
C LYS A 30 -0.47 -14.70 22.90
N LYS A 31 -0.99 -14.61 24.13
CA LYS A 31 -2.33 -15.11 24.51
C LYS A 31 -3.47 -14.30 23.92
N ASP A 32 -3.25 -13.03 23.59
CA ASP A 32 -4.32 -12.12 23.16
C ASP A 32 -3.83 -11.22 22.03
N TRP A 33 -4.48 -11.34 20.87
CA TRP A 33 -4.18 -10.49 19.71
C TRP A 33 -4.63 -9.04 19.94
N LYS A 34 -5.70 -8.84 20.74
CA LYS A 34 -6.24 -7.52 21.06
C LYS A 34 -5.22 -6.72 21.84
N VAL A 35 -4.51 -7.33 22.79
CA VAL A 35 -3.40 -6.69 23.52
C VAL A 35 -2.31 -6.19 22.58
N ARG A 36 -1.91 -6.99 21.59
CA ARG A 36 -0.88 -6.57 20.63
C ARG A 36 -1.37 -5.40 19.78
N TRP A 37 -2.63 -5.41 19.39
CA TRP A 37 -3.25 -4.31 18.66
C TRP A 37 -3.34 -3.05 19.53
N GLU A 38 -3.88 -3.13 20.75
CA GLU A 38 -3.97 -1.99 21.67
C GLU A 38 -2.60 -1.40 21.98
N ALA A 39 -1.57 -2.25 22.16
CA ALA A 39 -0.20 -1.79 22.39
C ALA A 39 0.36 -1.02 21.19
N MET A 40 0.11 -1.52 19.97
CA MET A 40 0.47 -0.81 18.74
C MET A 40 -0.31 0.50 18.61
N GLU A 41 -1.62 0.53 18.91
CA GLU A 41 -2.42 1.75 18.89
C GLU A 41 -1.84 2.78 19.86
N ALA A 42 -1.51 2.37 21.09
CA ALA A 42 -0.89 3.25 22.08
C ALA A 42 0.45 3.82 21.57
N LEU A 43 1.28 3.02 20.91
CA LEU A 43 2.54 3.50 20.31
C LEU A 43 2.30 4.49 19.17
N VAL A 44 1.29 4.27 18.33
CA VAL A 44 0.90 5.23 17.28
C VAL A 44 0.40 6.54 17.88
N HIS A 45 -0.40 6.47 18.96
CA HIS A 45 -0.89 7.67 19.66
C HIS A 45 0.24 8.46 20.34
N ILE A 46 1.27 7.77 20.85
CA ILE A 46 2.48 8.43 21.38
C ILE A 46 3.22 9.16 20.25
N GLY A 47 3.25 8.58 19.04
CA GLY A 47 3.79 9.25 17.85
C GLY A 47 5.32 9.23 17.80
N ASN A 48 5.92 10.36 17.41
CA ASN A 48 7.36 10.47 17.17
C ASN A 48 8.27 9.92 18.29
N PRO A 49 7.99 10.12 19.59
CA PRO A 49 8.78 9.53 20.68
C PRO A 49 8.87 7.99 20.66
N ALA A 50 7.91 7.30 20.05
CA ALA A 50 7.94 5.85 19.91
C ALA A 50 8.82 5.34 18.75
N THR A 51 9.21 6.22 17.82
CA THR A 51 9.85 5.85 16.54
C THR A 51 11.13 5.04 16.73
N ALA A 52 12.05 5.49 17.60
CA ALA A 52 13.32 4.82 17.81
C ALA A 52 13.14 3.39 18.36
N ALA A 53 12.25 3.21 19.35
CA ALA A 53 11.96 1.90 19.92
C ALA A 53 11.25 0.97 18.92
N LEU A 54 10.43 1.52 18.03
CA LEU A 54 9.80 0.76 16.96
C LEU A 54 10.79 0.34 15.86
N ILE A 55 11.79 1.18 15.56
CA ILE A 55 12.91 0.81 14.67
C ILE A 55 13.70 -0.36 15.26
N GLU A 56 13.99 -0.34 16.56
CA GLU A 56 14.62 -1.48 17.25
C GLU A 56 13.72 -2.73 17.23
N ALA A 57 12.41 -2.55 17.38
CA ALA A 57 11.42 -3.63 17.36
C ALA A 57 11.41 -4.39 16.01
N LEU A 58 11.70 -3.71 14.89
CA LEU A 58 11.87 -4.34 13.57
C LEU A 58 13.05 -5.33 13.50
N GLN A 59 13.98 -5.33 14.46
CA GLN A 59 15.10 -6.27 14.49
C GLN A 59 14.86 -7.46 15.43
N GLN A 60 13.71 -7.52 16.13
CA GLN A 60 13.45 -8.58 17.08
C GLN A 60 13.14 -9.93 16.43
N LYS A 61 13.45 -11.03 17.13
CA LYS A 61 13.21 -12.41 16.66
C LYS A 61 11.74 -12.70 16.38
N ASN A 62 10.81 -12.11 17.14
CA ASN A 62 9.38 -12.37 17.02
C ASN A 62 8.77 -11.65 15.82
N ARG A 63 8.21 -12.42 14.87
CA ARG A 63 7.52 -11.91 13.67
C ARG A 63 6.42 -10.91 14.00
N ASN A 64 5.58 -11.18 15.00
CA ASN A 64 4.44 -10.32 15.35
C ASN A 64 4.89 -8.94 15.82
N VAL A 65 6.02 -8.88 16.53
CA VAL A 65 6.63 -7.62 16.97
C VAL A 65 7.09 -6.83 15.75
N ARG A 66 7.81 -7.47 14.82
CA ARG A 66 8.28 -6.79 13.59
C ARG A 66 7.12 -6.31 12.71
N GLU A 67 6.10 -7.14 12.53
CA GLU A 67 4.92 -6.80 11.75
C GLU A 67 4.19 -5.59 12.33
N LYS A 68 3.88 -5.61 13.63
CA LYS A 68 3.21 -4.49 14.31
C LYS A 68 4.08 -3.25 14.41
N ALA A 69 5.40 -3.41 14.50
CA ALA A 69 6.33 -2.29 14.45
C ALA A 69 6.32 -1.60 13.09
N ALA A 70 6.34 -2.37 11.99
CA ALA A 70 6.25 -1.82 10.64
C ALA A 70 4.94 -1.05 10.45
N GLU A 71 3.82 -1.64 10.87
CA GLU A 71 2.50 -1.01 10.82
C GLU A 71 2.45 0.31 11.61
N ALA A 72 2.95 0.30 12.85
CA ALA A 72 3.00 1.49 13.69
C ALA A 72 3.86 2.60 13.08
N LEU A 73 5.06 2.27 12.58
CA LEU A 73 5.97 3.24 11.94
C LEU A 73 5.34 3.89 10.71
N GLY A 74 4.63 3.12 9.89
CA GLY A 74 3.90 3.63 8.74
C GLY A 74 2.78 4.60 9.11
N ARG A 75 2.11 4.37 10.25
CA ARG A 75 1.04 5.24 10.76
C ARG A 75 1.58 6.49 11.46
N ILE A 76 2.72 6.39 12.13
CA ILE A 76 3.42 7.54 12.72
C ILE A 76 3.97 8.45 11.61
N GLY A 77 4.45 7.87 10.50
CA GLY A 77 4.85 8.63 9.32
C GLY A 77 6.22 9.30 9.43
N ASN A 78 7.03 8.98 10.44
CA ASN A 78 8.35 9.60 10.62
C ASN A 78 9.38 9.06 9.62
N PRO A 79 9.99 9.90 8.76
CA PRO A 79 10.96 9.47 7.74
C PRO A 79 12.23 8.83 8.28
N ILE A 80 12.59 9.03 9.55
CA ILE A 80 13.75 8.36 10.18
C ILE A 80 13.61 6.84 10.14
N ALA A 81 12.38 6.32 10.05
CA ALA A 81 12.10 4.89 9.95
C ALA A 81 12.40 4.28 8.56
N LEU A 82 12.60 5.10 7.52
CA LEU A 82 12.71 4.64 6.14
C LEU A 82 13.81 3.59 5.92
N PRO A 83 15.06 3.76 6.41
CA PRO A 83 16.10 2.74 6.23
C PRO A 83 15.73 1.38 6.86
N ALA A 84 15.11 1.41 8.04
CA ALA A 84 14.70 0.20 8.75
C ALA A 84 13.53 -0.51 8.05
N LEU A 85 12.55 0.25 7.55
CA LEU A 85 11.43 -0.27 6.77
C LEU A 85 11.87 -0.82 5.41
N ILE A 86 12.81 -0.16 4.73
CA ILE A 86 13.42 -0.68 3.48
C ILE A 86 14.13 -2.01 3.76
N LYS A 87 14.85 -2.14 4.86
CA LYS A 87 15.43 -3.43 5.28
C LYS A 87 14.36 -4.48 5.55
N ALA A 88 13.23 -4.09 6.14
CA ALA A 88 12.12 -4.99 6.46
C ALA A 88 11.37 -5.52 5.20
N LEU A 89 11.52 -4.88 4.03
CA LEU A 89 11.08 -5.46 2.75
C LEU A 89 11.80 -6.76 2.39
N LYS A 90 12.87 -7.12 3.08
CA LYS A 90 13.60 -8.39 2.89
C LYS A 90 13.35 -9.40 4.02
N ASP A 91 12.33 -9.16 4.86
CA ASP A 91 12.01 -10.09 5.95
C ASP A 91 11.60 -11.47 5.42
N LYS A 92 11.99 -12.52 6.14
CA LYS A 92 11.63 -13.90 5.78
C LYS A 92 10.12 -14.16 5.76
N TYR A 93 9.33 -13.39 6.53
CA TYR A 93 7.88 -13.53 6.55
C TYR A 93 7.18 -12.51 5.65
N PRO A 94 6.30 -12.96 4.74
CA PRO A 94 5.58 -12.07 3.85
C PRO A 94 4.75 -10.99 4.54
N SER A 95 4.13 -11.29 5.70
CA SER A 95 3.34 -10.28 6.41
C SER A 95 4.18 -9.09 6.90
N VAL A 96 5.44 -9.32 7.29
CA VAL A 96 6.33 -8.22 7.68
C VAL A 96 6.70 -7.39 6.45
N ARG A 97 6.98 -8.04 5.31
CA ARG A 97 7.27 -7.35 4.04
C ARG A 97 6.08 -6.52 3.55
N GLU A 98 4.87 -7.07 3.64
CA GLU A 98 3.62 -6.39 3.27
C GLU A 98 3.40 -5.14 4.14
N LYS A 99 3.54 -5.26 5.48
CA LYS A 99 3.44 -4.10 6.37
C LYS A 99 4.55 -3.09 6.15
N ALA A 100 5.77 -3.53 5.84
CA ALA A 100 6.86 -2.64 5.48
C ALA A 100 6.56 -1.87 4.18
N ALA A 101 6.12 -2.55 3.12
CA ALA A 101 5.72 -1.91 1.85
C ALA A 101 4.62 -0.86 2.08
N THR A 102 3.56 -1.25 2.79
CA THR A 102 2.45 -0.35 3.15
C THR A 102 2.93 0.87 3.94
N ALA A 103 3.82 0.66 4.91
CA ALA A 103 4.36 1.73 5.73
C ALA A 103 5.19 2.73 4.92
N LEU A 104 6.04 2.25 4.00
CA LEU A 104 6.80 3.11 3.10
C LEU A 104 5.87 3.96 2.21
N GLY A 105 4.79 3.36 1.68
CA GLY A 105 3.77 4.08 0.92
C GLY A 105 2.99 5.13 1.72
N ASN A 106 2.82 4.94 3.03
CA ASN A 106 2.17 5.93 3.90
C ASN A 106 3.10 7.10 4.25
N ILE A 107 4.42 6.86 4.36
CA ILE A 107 5.42 7.92 4.57
C ILE A 107 5.63 8.77 3.30
N LYS A 108 5.38 8.20 2.11
CA LYS A 108 5.38 8.91 0.81
C LYS A 108 6.69 9.59 0.43
N HIS A 109 7.83 8.98 0.78
CA HIS A 109 9.15 9.55 0.47
C HIS A 109 9.74 8.97 -0.84
N GLN A 110 10.29 9.82 -1.71
CA GLN A 110 10.82 9.39 -3.03
C GLN A 110 11.93 8.33 -2.97
N MET A 111 12.67 8.25 -1.86
CA MET A 111 13.71 7.22 -1.68
C MET A 111 13.16 5.79 -1.65
N VAL A 112 11.86 5.62 -1.41
CA VAL A 112 11.24 4.29 -1.29
C VAL A 112 10.83 3.70 -2.63
N VAL A 113 10.94 4.47 -3.72
CA VAL A 113 10.43 4.10 -5.04
C VAL A 113 11.16 2.87 -5.59
N GLU A 114 12.49 2.86 -5.65
CA GLU A 114 13.23 1.68 -6.14
C GLU A 114 13.03 0.44 -5.25
N PRO A 115 13.07 0.55 -3.90
CA PRO A 115 12.70 -0.57 -3.03
C PRO A 115 11.29 -1.13 -3.27
N LEU A 116 10.30 -0.26 -3.47
CA LEU A 116 8.92 -0.68 -3.76
C LEU A 116 8.76 -1.27 -5.16
N ILE A 117 9.48 -0.74 -6.17
CA ILE A 117 9.53 -1.33 -7.52
C ILE A 117 10.10 -2.75 -7.45
N ALA A 118 11.15 -2.99 -6.65
CA ALA A 118 11.67 -4.34 -6.44
C ALA A 118 10.63 -5.26 -5.77
N ALA A 119 9.85 -4.74 -4.82
CA ALA A 119 8.79 -5.48 -4.13
C ALA A 119 7.59 -5.85 -5.03
N LEU A 120 7.43 -5.22 -6.20
CA LEU A 120 6.46 -5.67 -7.22
C LEU A 120 6.78 -7.07 -7.77
N LYS A 121 7.98 -7.60 -7.55
CA LYS A 121 8.40 -8.94 -7.97
C LYS A 121 8.45 -9.94 -6.82
N ASP A 122 7.89 -9.59 -5.66
CA ASP A 122 7.89 -10.45 -4.48
C ASP A 122 7.10 -11.75 -4.74
N ALA A 123 7.55 -12.86 -4.17
CA ALA A 123 6.86 -14.15 -4.28
C ALA A 123 5.42 -14.12 -3.71
N SER A 124 5.16 -13.28 -2.70
CA SER A 124 3.86 -13.15 -2.06
C SER A 124 2.98 -12.14 -2.82
N PRO A 125 1.78 -12.54 -3.27
CA PRO A 125 0.81 -11.64 -3.90
C PRO A 125 0.50 -10.40 -3.07
N GLN A 126 0.32 -10.58 -1.76
CA GLN A 126 -0.01 -9.50 -0.81
C GLN A 126 1.08 -8.43 -0.76
N VAL A 127 2.36 -8.82 -0.88
CA VAL A 127 3.48 -7.87 -0.93
C VAL A 127 3.48 -7.12 -2.27
N ARG A 128 3.21 -7.80 -3.39
CA ARG A 128 3.07 -7.15 -4.71
C ARG A 128 1.93 -6.13 -4.72
N GLU A 129 0.78 -6.49 -4.17
CA GLU A 129 -0.38 -5.58 -4.03
C GLU A 129 -0.04 -4.37 -3.17
N ALA A 130 0.56 -4.59 -1.99
CA ALA A 130 0.96 -3.52 -1.08
C ALA A 130 1.98 -2.56 -1.74
N ALA A 131 2.92 -3.11 -2.52
CA ALA A 131 3.90 -2.32 -3.27
C ALA A 131 3.23 -1.49 -4.37
N ALA A 132 2.32 -2.06 -5.16
CA ALA A 132 1.59 -1.34 -6.20
C ALA A 132 0.78 -0.17 -5.64
N VAL A 133 -0.02 -0.40 -4.59
CA VAL A 133 -0.78 0.63 -3.89
C VAL A 133 0.14 1.72 -3.33
N SER A 134 1.29 1.32 -2.75
CA SER A 134 2.25 2.25 -2.17
C SER A 134 2.92 3.13 -3.22
N LEU A 135 3.26 2.58 -4.39
CA LEU A 135 3.78 3.37 -5.51
C LEU A 135 2.74 4.39 -6.01
N GLY A 136 1.47 4.00 -6.07
CA GLY A 136 0.35 4.91 -6.36
C GLY A 136 0.23 6.07 -5.37
N LYS A 137 0.51 5.82 -4.08
CA LYS A 137 0.53 6.86 -3.03
C LYS A 137 1.72 7.80 -3.12
N VAL A 138 2.91 7.27 -3.51
CA VAL A 138 4.15 8.04 -3.64
C VAL A 138 4.11 8.93 -4.91
N LYS A 139 3.40 8.50 -5.96
CA LYS A 139 3.20 9.25 -7.22
C LYS A 139 4.49 9.63 -7.95
N ASP A 140 5.52 8.79 -7.85
CA ASP A 140 6.78 8.98 -8.59
C ASP A 140 6.73 8.29 -9.96
N ARG A 141 7.03 9.05 -11.02
CA ARG A 141 6.97 8.61 -12.42
C ARG A 141 7.89 7.45 -12.77
N ARG A 142 8.91 7.14 -11.95
CA ARG A 142 9.75 5.94 -12.12
C ARG A 142 8.95 4.64 -12.00
N ALA A 143 7.82 4.67 -11.28
CA ALA A 143 6.97 3.49 -11.09
C ALA A 143 6.08 3.14 -12.30
N VAL A 144 5.96 4.03 -13.30
CA VAL A 144 5.01 3.85 -14.42
C VAL A 144 5.29 2.58 -15.22
N MET A 145 6.52 2.38 -15.69
CA MET A 145 6.86 1.19 -16.50
C MET A 145 6.73 -0.11 -15.70
N PRO A 146 7.22 -0.20 -14.43
CA PRO A 146 6.98 -1.37 -13.60
C PRO A 146 5.49 -1.68 -13.35
N LEU A 147 4.66 -0.66 -13.14
CA LEU A 147 3.22 -0.85 -12.95
C LEU A 147 2.50 -1.25 -14.25
N ILE A 148 2.95 -0.77 -15.40
CA ILE A 148 2.46 -1.24 -16.72
C ILE A 148 2.72 -2.74 -16.89
N GLU A 149 3.91 -3.22 -16.50
CA GLU A 149 4.20 -4.66 -16.57
C GLU A 149 3.32 -5.46 -15.59
N LEU A 150 3.02 -4.90 -14.42
CA LEU A 150 2.16 -5.51 -13.42
C LEU A 150 0.69 -5.69 -13.89
N LEU A 151 0.24 -4.94 -14.91
CA LEU A 151 -1.05 -5.17 -15.58
C LEU A 151 -1.12 -6.52 -16.30
N LYS A 152 -0.03 -7.28 -16.42
CA LYS A 152 -0.03 -8.62 -17.04
C LYS A 152 -0.02 -9.76 -16.02
N GLU A 153 -0.09 -9.44 -14.73
CA GLU A 153 -0.05 -10.45 -13.66
C GLU A 153 -1.22 -11.45 -13.78
N PRO A 154 -1.00 -12.75 -13.47
CA PRO A 154 -2.07 -13.75 -13.52
C PRO A 154 -3.23 -13.44 -12.58
N GLN A 155 -2.96 -12.81 -11.43
CA GLN A 155 -3.96 -12.53 -10.40
C GLN A 155 -4.67 -11.20 -10.67
N LYS A 156 -6.01 -11.27 -10.79
CA LYS A 156 -6.89 -10.12 -11.08
C LYS A 156 -6.74 -8.98 -10.06
N SER A 157 -6.60 -9.32 -8.77
CA SER A 157 -6.45 -8.34 -7.69
C SER A 157 -5.18 -7.50 -7.84
N ILE A 158 -4.09 -8.10 -8.32
CA ILE A 158 -2.82 -7.38 -8.54
C ILE A 158 -2.95 -6.44 -9.75
N ARG A 159 -3.54 -6.92 -10.85
CA ARG A 159 -3.81 -6.07 -12.02
C ARG A 159 -4.73 -4.89 -11.68
N GLU A 160 -5.73 -5.12 -10.83
CA GLU A 160 -6.62 -4.07 -10.32
C GLU A 160 -5.84 -2.98 -9.60
N ARG A 161 -4.91 -3.35 -8.70
CA ARG A 161 -4.03 -2.39 -7.99
C ARG A 161 -3.05 -1.69 -8.91
N ALA A 162 -2.55 -2.38 -9.94
CA ALA A 162 -1.70 -1.76 -10.95
C ALA A 162 -2.45 -0.66 -11.72
N ALA A 163 -3.67 -0.95 -12.19
CA ALA A 163 -4.51 0.03 -12.88
C ALA A 163 -4.86 1.23 -11.99
N GLU A 164 -5.23 0.96 -10.73
CA GLU A 164 -5.48 2.01 -9.72
C GLU A 164 -4.26 2.93 -9.54
N ALA A 165 -3.08 2.34 -9.32
CA ALA A 165 -1.84 3.08 -9.12
C ALA A 165 -1.45 3.91 -10.36
N LEU A 166 -1.56 3.36 -11.56
CA LEU A 166 -1.30 4.10 -12.80
C LEU A 166 -2.22 5.32 -12.97
N GLY A 167 -3.50 5.18 -12.58
CA GLY A 167 -4.44 6.30 -12.52
C GLY A 167 -4.04 7.36 -11.51
N GLU A 168 -3.50 6.97 -10.35
CA GLU A 168 -2.99 7.91 -9.34
C GLU A 168 -1.74 8.67 -9.79
N LEU A 169 -0.89 8.03 -10.61
CA LEU A 169 0.28 8.65 -11.22
C LEU A 169 -0.08 9.61 -12.36
N GLY A 170 -1.15 9.32 -13.11
CA GLY A 170 -1.65 10.20 -14.18
C GLY A 170 -0.67 10.37 -15.35
N ASP A 171 0.25 9.42 -15.56
CA ASP A 171 1.27 9.52 -16.60
C ASP A 171 0.76 8.96 -17.95
N PRO A 172 0.79 9.75 -19.05
CA PRO A 172 0.29 9.34 -20.34
C PRO A 172 0.94 8.09 -20.93
N ARG A 173 2.15 7.71 -20.49
CA ARG A 173 2.82 6.47 -20.93
C ARG A 173 2.01 5.21 -20.60
N ALA A 174 1.09 5.27 -19.63
CA ALA A 174 0.21 4.16 -19.25
C ALA A 174 -1.00 3.98 -20.17
N THR A 175 -1.32 4.96 -21.03
CA THR A 175 -2.58 5.03 -21.79
C THR A 175 -2.86 3.74 -22.57
N LYS A 176 -1.93 3.30 -23.43
CA LYS A 176 -2.14 2.11 -24.28
C LYS A 176 -2.36 0.84 -23.48
N ALA A 177 -1.62 0.67 -22.38
CA ALA A 177 -1.76 -0.50 -21.51
C ALA A 177 -3.10 -0.51 -20.76
N LEU A 178 -3.57 0.67 -20.32
CA LEU A 178 -4.87 0.82 -19.68
C LEU A 178 -6.03 0.65 -20.68
N ILE A 179 -5.89 1.10 -21.94
CA ILE A 179 -6.85 0.80 -23.01
C ILE A 179 -6.99 -0.72 -23.21
N ALA A 180 -5.89 -1.46 -23.25
CA ALA A 180 -5.94 -2.92 -23.32
C ALA A 180 -6.65 -3.53 -22.09
N SER A 181 -6.42 -2.95 -20.91
CA SER A 181 -7.03 -3.40 -19.64
C SER A 181 -8.54 -3.14 -19.55
N LEU A 182 -9.13 -2.33 -20.44
CA LEU A 182 -10.59 -2.22 -20.58
C LEU A 182 -11.24 -3.50 -21.11
N LYS A 183 -10.47 -4.47 -21.62
CA LYS A 183 -10.94 -5.78 -22.09
C LYS A 183 -10.58 -6.92 -21.12
N ASP A 184 -10.10 -6.59 -19.93
CA ASP A 184 -9.67 -7.56 -18.93
C ASP A 184 -10.82 -8.45 -18.43
N ASP A 185 -10.52 -9.71 -18.09
CA ASP A 185 -11.50 -10.68 -17.59
C ASP A 185 -11.96 -10.41 -16.14
N GLY A 186 -11.34 -9.43 -15.46
CA GLY A 186 -11.72 -8.92 -14.15
C GLY A 186 -12.46 -7.59 -14.24
N ARG A 187 -13.73 -7.57 -13.80
CA ARG A 187 -14.56 -6.35 -13.77
C ARG A 187 -13.91 -5.17 -13.04
N SER A 188 -13.23 -5.43 -11.91
CA SER A 188 -12.54 -4.39 -11.15
C SER A 188 -11.34 -3.81 -11.89
N VAL A 189 -10.63 -4.64 -12.68
CA VAL A 189 -9.51 -4.20 -13.51
C VAL A 189 -10.02 -3.27 -14.60
N ARG A 190 -11.09 -3.67 -15.31
CA ARG A 190 -11.74 -2.82 -16.33
C ARG A 190 -12.24 -1.50 -15.73
N ALA A 191 -12.88 -1.55 -14.57
CA ALA A 191 -13.41 -0.35 -13.91
C ALA A 191 -12.29 0.61 -13.51
N ASN A 192 -11.18 0.10 -12.95
CA ASN A 192 -10.03 0.92 -12.59
C ASN A 192 -9.28 1.43 -13.83
N ALA A 193 -9.22 0.65 -14.91
CA ALA A 193 -8.65 1.10 -16.18
C ALA A 193 -9.43 2.28 -16.76
N ALA A 194 -10.76 2.21 -16.79
CA ALA A 194 -11.62 3.32 -17.22
C ALA A 194 -11.39 4.57 -16.37
N LEU A 195 -11.39 4.42 -15.05
CA LEU A 195 -11.12 5.53 -14.11
C LEU A 195 -9.72 6.13 -14.32
N ALA A 196 -8.70 5.28 -14.49
CA ALA A 196 -7.32 5.71 -14.70
C ALA A 196 -7.15 6.49 -16.00
N LEU A 197 -7.76 6.03 -17.10
CA LEU A 197 -7.76 6.75 -18.38
C LEU A 197 -8.43 8.13 -18.26
N GLY A 198 -9.53 8.22 -17.52
CA GLY A 198 -10.18 9.49 -17.20
C GLY A 198 -9.27 10.44 -16.40
N LYS A 199 -8.52 9.91 -15.41
CA LYS A 199 -7.55 10.70 -14.62
C LYS A 199 -6.36 11.17 -15.46
N ILE A 200 -5.89 10.36 -16.39
CA ILE A 200 -4.80 10.71 -17.32
C ILE A 200 -5.25 11.78 -18.33
N GLY A 201 -6.52 11.74 -18.76
CA GLY A 201 -7.08 12.74 -19.67
C GLY A 201 -6.68 12.54 -21.14
N SER A 202 -6.21 11.34 -21.52
CA SER A 202 -5.73 11.09 -22.89
C SER A 202 -6.90 10.91 -23.87
N ALA A 203 -6.91 11.72 -24.94
CA ALA A 203 -7.89 11.62 -26.02
C ALA A 203 -7.80 10.28 -26.79
N GLU A 204 -6.63 9.63 -26.78
CA GLU A 204 -6.43 8.30 -27.39
C GLU A 204 -7.37 7.23 -26.78
N ALA A 205 -7.85 7.44 -25.55
CA ALA A 205 -8.72 6.51 -24.85
C ALA A 205 -10.21 6.60 -25.25
N VAL A 206 -10.62 7.65 -25.97
CA VAL A 206 -12.05 7.99 -26.15
C VAL A 206 -12.84 6.85 -26.81
N GLU A 207 -12.36 6.30 -27.92
CA GLU A 207 -13.07 5.21 -28.63
C GLU A 207 -13.22 3.97 -27.75
N ALA A 208 -12.15 3.60 -27.04
CA ALA A 208 -12.17 2.45 -26.15
C ALA A 208 -13.10 2.66 -24.94
N LEU A 209 -13.16 3.88 -24.40
CA LEU A 209 -14.08 4.24 -23.32
C LEU A 209 -15.54 4.28 -23.79
N VAL A 210 -15.82 4.70 -25.02
CA VAL A 210 -17.17 4.61 -25.61
C VAL A 210 -17.63 3.16 -25.70
N GLU A 211 -16.74 2.23 -26.09
CA GLU A 211 -17.08 0.80 -26.07
C GLU A 211 -17.32 0.29 -24.64
N ALA A 212 -16.53 0.76 -23.66
CA ALA A 212 -16.72 0.40 -22.25
C ALA A 212 -18.06 0.88 -21.64
N LEU A 213 -18.79 1.81 -22.29
CA LEU A 213 -20.16 2.17 -21.90
C LEU A 213 -21.16 1.01 -22.07
N LYS A 214 -20.80 -0.01 -22.85
CA LYS A 214 -21.62 -1.22 -23.07
C LYS A 214 -21.24 -2.37 -22.14
N ASP A 215 -20.27 -2.18 -21.24
CA ASP A 215 -19.80 -3.23 -20.33
C ASP A 215 -20.95 -3.76 -19.47
N PRO A 216 -21.03 -5.08 -19.20
CA PRO A 216 -22.05 -5.64 -18.33
C PRO A 216 -21.98 -5.11 -16.90
N ASP A 217 -20.81 -4.72 -16.42
CA ASP A 217 -20.63 -4.20 -15.06
C ASP A 217 -20.96 -2.70 -14.97
N GLU A 218 -21.81 -2.34 -14.01
CA GLU A 218 -22.27 -0.96 -13.80
C GLU A 218 -21.13 0.00 -13.44
N LYS A 219 -20.17 -0.44 -12.62
CA LYS A 219 -19.05 0.41 -12.20
C LYS A 219 -18.13 0.72 -13.37
N VAL A 220 -17.95 -0.22 -14.30
CA VAL A 220 -17.21 0.02 -15.54
C VAL A 220 -17.90 1.10 -16.37
N ARG A 221 -19.22 0.98 -16.61
CA ARG A 221 -19.99 1.98 -17.36
C ARG A 221 -19.93 3.36 -16.69
N TRP A 222 -20.13 3.42 -15.38
CA TRP A 222 -20.06 4.66 -14.60
C TRP A 222 -18.69 5.35 -14.75
N ASN A 223 -17.61 4.59 -14.56
CA ASN A 223 -16.25 5.14 -14.67
C ASN A 223 -15.92 5.56 -16.10
N ALA A 224 -16.42 4.86 -17.12
CA ALA A 224 -16.24 5.23 -18.52
C ALA A 224 -16.98 6.54 -18.86
N THR A 225 -18.22 6.72 -18.39
CA THR A 225 -18.96 8.00 -18.51
C THR A 225 -18.18 9.14 -17.88
N TRP A 226 -17.77 8.98 -16.61
CA TRP A 226 -16.98 10.00 -15.92
C TRP A 226 -15.67 10.32 -16.65
N ALA A 227 -14.97 9.29 -17.16
CA ALA A 227 -13.72 9.45 -17.87
C ALA A 227 -13.89 10.26 -19.16
N LEU A 228 -14.92 9.97 -19.96
CA LEU A 228 -15.24 10.71 -21.18
C LEU A 228 -15.56 12.18 -20.90
N GLU A 229 -16.37 12.46 -19.87
CA GLU A 229 -16.65 13.83 -19.44
C GLU A 229 -15.38 14.56 -19.00
N ASN A 230 -14.51 13.89 -18.24
CA ASN A 230 -13.28 14.50 -17.72
C ASN A 230 -12.26 14.77 -18.84
N ILE A 231 -12.09 13.84 -19.78
CA ILE A 231 -11.23 14.03 -20.97
C ILE A 231 -11.73 15.23 -21.78
N LYS A 232 -13.04 15.34 -22.04
CA LYS A 232 -13.63 16.49 -22.74
C LYS A 232 -13.31 17.81 -22.03
N LYS A 233 -13.43 17.86 -20.70
CA LYS A 233 -13.11 19.06 -19.89
C LYS A 233 -11.63 19.44 -19.94
N MET A 234 -10.73 18.46 -20.02
CA MET A 234 -9.28 18.69 -20.08
C MET A 234 -8.81 19.15 -21.47
N GLN A 235 -9.46 18.68 -22.54
CA GLN A 235 -9.09 19.02 -23.93
C GLN A 235 -9.77 20.29 -24.46
N GLY A 236 -10.86 20.73 -23.82
CA GLY A 236 -11.57 21.97 -24.15
C GLY A 236 -11.07 23.22 -23.42
N ARG A 237 -9.92 23.13 -22.73
CA ARG A 237 -9.20 24.24 -22.08
C ARG A 237 -7.89 24.47 -22.81
#